data_AF-A0A1C3VB41-F1
#
_entry.id   AF-A0A1C3VB41-F1
#
_cell.length_a   1.000
_cell.length_b   1.000
_cell.length_c   1.000
_cell.angle_alpha   90.00
_cell.angle_beta   90.00
_cell.angle_gamma   90.00
#
_symmetry.space_group_name_H-M   'P 1'
#
loop_
_entity.id
_entity.type
_entity.pdbx_description
1 polymer ?
#
loop_
_entity_poly.entity_id
_entity_poly.type
_entity_poly.pdbx_seq_one_letter_code
_entity_poly.pdbx_strand_id
1 'polypeptide(L)'
;MLPPSFIPPIFPGNFPGQEPRHQFFPHPRPGTHDGVPVGAIIIFPGEILQQTQTLTSAMTDLRYLPWMICDGSSLLKTEYPELYRVIGDLYGPDGDDKFKLPDYRGYFLRGVDLEKSLDKDDRHAPQGPAVNSRGVGSTQMDALREHVHDLNMIAQFVTPQENPPVNFEVAATKSSTQTGDIYQPDEVRVSKNETRAVNIAVNWLIKTK
;
A
#
# COMPACT_ATOMS: atom_id res chain seq x y z
N MET A 1 43.76 52.24 -12.72
CA MET A 1 43.02 51.05 -12.24
C MET A 1 41.53 51.33 -12.37
N LEU A 2 40.77 50.34 -12.87
CA LEU A 2 39.33 50.28 -13.21
C LEU A 2 39.01 50.30 -14.74
N PRO A 3 38.11 49.41 -15.22
CA PRO A 3 38.08 48.91 -16.61
C PRO A 3 37.17 49.73 -17.56
N PRO A 4 37.30 49.55 -18.89
CA PRO A 4 36.40 50.19 -19.85
C PRO A 4 35.02 49.52 -19.86
N SER A 5 34.00 50.34 -19.63
CA SER A 5 32.56 50.03 -19.78
C SER A 5 32.23 49.68 -21.23
N PHE A 6 31.88 48.42 -21.47
CA PHE A 6 31.40 47.94 -22.77
C PHE A 6 29.94 48.37 -22.97
N ILE A 7 29.71 49.21 -23.98
CA ILE A 7 28.39 49.60 -24.47
C ILE A 7 27.89 48.47 -25.39
N PRO A 8 26.70 47.88 -25.16
CA PRO A 8 26.18 46.87 -26.08
C PRO A 8 25.68 47.53 -27.38
N PRO A 9 26.05 47.02 -28.57
CA PRO A 9 25.40 47.46 -29.80
C PRO A 9 24.00 46.85 -29.91
N ILE A 10 23.02 47.73 -30.12
CA ILE A 10 21.68 47.40 -30.59
C ILE A 10 21.81 46.82 -32.00
N PHE A 11 21.34 45.60 -32.22
CA PHE A 11 21.12 45.07 -33.58
C PHE A 11 19.63 45.00 -33.90
N PRO A 12 19.22 45.50 -35.09
CA PRO A 12 17.83 45.58 -35.52
C PRO A 12 17.40 44.28 -36.21
N GLY A 13 16.08 44.09 -36.32
CA GLY A 13 15.51 43.33 -37.43
C GLY A 13 14.86 42.01 -37.04
N ASN A 14 13.55 42.11 -36.89
CA ASN A 14 12.59 41.02 -36.96
C ASN A 14 12.75 40.28 -38.32
N PHE A 15 13.11 38.99 -38.31
CA PHE A 15 13.03 38.14 -39.51
C PHE A 15 11.67 37.41 -39.53
N PRO A 16 10.87 37.52 -40.60
CA PRO A 16 9.61 36.79 -40.70
C PRO A 16 9.90 35.33 -41.08
N GLY A 17 9.49 34.39 -40.23
CA GLY A 17 9.59 32.95 -40.53
C GLY A 17 9.80 31.99 -39.35
N GLN A 18 9.71 32.43 -38.10
CA GLN A 18 9.79 31.51 -36.97
C GLN A 18 8.38 31.05 -36.55
N GLU A 19 7.99 29.85 -37.00
CA GLU A 19 6.86 29.11 -36.42
C GLU A 19 7.05 28.96 -34.90
N PRO A 20 5.96 28.96 -34.12
CA PRO A 20 6.04 28.79 -32.68
C PRO A 20 6.68 27.42 -32.40
N ARG A 21 7.81 27.43 -31.69
CA ARG A 21 8.47 26.22 -31.22
C ARG A 21 7.46 25.41 -30.42
N HIS A 22 6.87 24.40 -31.05
CA HIS A 22 6.21 23.32 -30.35
C HIS A 22 7.17 22.85 -29.26
N GLN A 23 6.70 22.86 -28.01
CA GLN A 23 7.37 22.17 -26.92
C GLN A 23 7.62 20.74 -27.39
N PHE A 24 8.86 20.46 -27.76
CA PHE A 24 9.33 19.09 -27.98
C PHE A 24 9.22 18.39 -26.63
N PHE A 25 8.11 17.70 -26.41
CA PHE A 25 8.09 16.61 -25.46
C PHE A 25 9.09 15.58 -26.00
N PRO A 26 10.22 15.33 -25.32
CA PRO A 26 11.18 14.36 -25.81
C PRO A 26 10.46 13.01 -25.86
N HIS A 27 10.27 12.49 -27.08
CA HIS A 27 9.94 11.08 -27.23
C HIS A 27 11.07 10.27 -26.57
N PRO A 28 10.76 9.30 -25.71
CA PRO A 28 11.78 8.43 -25.13
C PRO A 28 12.56 7.79 -26.28
N ARG A 29 13.89 7.96 -26.27
CA ARG A 29 14.75 7.20 -27.19
C ARG A 29 14.59 5.72 -26.83
N PRO A 30 14.57 4.80 -27.82
CA PRO A 30 14.59 3.38 -27.54
C PRO A 30 15.79 3.05 -26.64
N GLY A 31 15.53 2.60 -25.41
CA GLY A 31 16.56 2.21 -24.45
C GLY A 31 16.96 3.23 -23.37
N THR A 32 16.37 4.44 -23.32
CA THR A 32 16.55 5.32 -22.16
C THR A 32 15.52 4.96 -21.09
N HIS A 33 15.79 3.91 -20.31
CA HIS A 33 15.06 3.70 -19.08
C HIS A 33 15.39 4.88 -18.14
N ASP A 34 14.37 5.54 -17.61
CA ASP A 34 14.44 6.57 -16.56
C ASP A 34 15.04 6.06 -15.21
N GLY A 35 15.72 4.92 -15.24
CA GLY A 35 16.27 4.21 -14.09
C GLY A 35 15.29 3.27 -13.40
N VAL A 36 14.00 3.32 -13.72
CA VAL A 36 12.97 2.51 -13.05
C VAL A 36 12.45 1.42 -14.00
N PRO A 37 12.48 0.13 -13.64
CA PRO A 37 11.97 -0.93 -14.50
C PRO A 37 10.44 -0.90 -14.57
N VAL A 38 9.88 -1.27 -15.72
CA VAL A 38 8.44 -1.49 -15.88
C VAL A 38 7.98 -2.57 -14.89
N GLY A 39 6.82 -2.37 -14.25
CA GLY A 39 6.32 -3.22 -13.18
C GLY A 39 6.85 -2.86 -11.78
N ALA A 40 7.78 -1.90 -11.67
CA ALA A 40 8.18 -1.37 -10.37
C ALA A 40 6.99 -0.73 -9.66
N ILE A 41 6.91 -0.98 -8.34
CA ILE A 41 5.89 -0.40 -7.47
C ILE A 41 6.55 0.68 -6.63
N ILE A 42 5.93 1.85 -6.57
CA ILE A 42 6.36 2.96 -5.72
C ILE A 42 5.24 3.40 -4.79
N ILE A 43 5.66 4.03 -3.70
CA ILE A 43 4.78 4.75 -2.78
C ILE A 43 4.56 6.16 -3.33
N PHE A 44 3.31 6.59 -3.38
CA PHE A 44 2.93 7.91 -3.84
C PHE A 44 2.03 8.62 -2.81
N PRO A 45 2.46 9.76 -2.25
CA PRO A 45 1.71 10.45 -1.20
C PRO A 45 0.62 11.38 -1.73
N GLY A 46 0.59 11.66 -3.04
CA GLY A 46 -0.32 12.63 -3.63
C GLY A 46 -1.72 12.07 -3.87
N GLU A 47 -2.70 12.97 -3.88
CA GLU A 47 -4.06 12.67 -4.34
C GLU A 47 -4.08 12.52 -5.86
N ILE A 48 -4.86 11.55 -6.35
CA ILE A 48 -4.90 11.19 -7.76
C ILE A 48 -6.24 11.60 -8.34
N LEU A 49 -6.19 12.29 -9.48
CA LEU A 49 -7.39 12.68 -10.20
C LEU A 49 -8.11 11.43 -10.72
N GLN A 50 -9.24 11.08 -10.11
CA GLN A 50 -10.17 10.16 -10.75
C GLN A 50 -10.81 10.88 -11.95
N GLN A 51 -11.10 10.12 -13.01
CA GLN A 51 -11.50 10.62 -14.34
C GLN A 51 -12.71 11.57 -14.36
N THR A 52 -13.42 11.75 -13.25
CA THR A 52 -14.64 12.55 -13.09
C THR A 52 -14.47 13.85 -12.29
N GLN A 53 -13.25 14.18 -11.83
CA GLN A 53 -13.03 15.35 -10.96
C GLN A 53 -12.33 16.49 -11.71
N THR A 54 -12.79 17.72 -11.48
CA THR A 54 -12.14 18.94 -11.95
C THR A 54 -10.79 19.06 -11.25
N LEU A 55 -9.71 19.31 -12.02
CA LEU A 55 -8.36 19.49 -11.49
C LEU A 55 -8.36 20.61 -10.43
N THR A 56 -8.33 20.24 -9.16
CA THR A 56 -7.93 21.16 -8.09
C THR A 56 -6.41 21.23 -8.07
N SER A 57 -5.85 22.33 -7.60
CA SER A 57 -4.41 22.63 -7.69
C SER A 57 -3.48 21.64 -6.98
N ALA A 58 -4.00 20.66 -6.23
CA ALA A 58 -3.24 19.69 -5.45
C ALA A 58 -3.34 18.24 -5.98
N MET A 59 -4.02 17.98 -7.09
CA MET A 59 -4.22 16.61 -7.61
C MET A 59 -3.25 16.26 -8.73
N THR A 60 -2.79 15.02 -8.72
CA THR A 60 -1.93 14.47 -9.77
C THR A 60 -2.75 13.74 -10.82
N ASP A 61 -2.58 14.12 -12.08
CA ASP A 61 -3.20 13.47 -13.22
C ASP A 61 -2.27 12.39 -13.79
N LEU A 62 -2.61 11.12 -13.58
CA LEU A 62 -1.81 10.00 -14.07
C LEU A 62 -2.06 9.67 -15.55
N ARG A 63 -3.05 10.30 -16.22
CA ARG A 63 -3.42 9.96 -17.62
C ARG A 63 -2.28 10.15 -18.62
N TYR A 64 -1.32 11.02 -18.31
CA TYR A 64 -0.17 11.33 -19.18
C TYR A 64 1.17 10.86 -18.60
N LEU A 65 1.14 10.11 -17.50
CA LEU A 65 2.34 9.58 -16.85
C LEU A 65 2.43 8.06 -17.05
N PRO A 66 3.63 7.47 -17.07
CA PRO A 66 3.82 6.03 -17.22
C PRO A 66 3.54 5.27 -15.91
N TRP A 67 2.51 5.68 -15.17
CA TRP A 67 2.18 5.19 -13.83
C TRP A 67 0.67 4.97 -13.72
N MET A 68 0.28 3.88 -13.06
CA MET A 68 -1.12 3.56 -12.76
C MET A 68 -1.27 3.16 -11.30
N ILE A 69 -2.46 3.31 -10.74
CA ILE A 69 -2.76 2.87 -9.38
C ILE A 69 -2.83 1.35 -9.34
N CYS A 70 -2.30 0.74 -8.28
CA CYS A 70 -2.54 -0.67 -7.96
C CYS A 70 -3.93 -0.85 -7.33
N ASP A 71 -4.98 -0.78 -8.14
CA ASP A 71 -6.39 -0.89 -7.73
C ASP A 71 -7.12 -2.15 -8.25
N GLY A 72 -6.38 -3.08 -8.88
CA GLY A 72 -6.96 -4.29 -9.49
C GLY A 72 -7.57 -4.09 -10.87
N SER A 73 -7.41 -2.91 -11.50
CA SER A 73 -7.94 -2.64 -12.84
C SER A 73 -7.36 -3.55 -13.92
N SER A 74 -8.16 -3.80 -14.96
CA SER A 74 -7.77 -4.65 -16.09
C SER A 74 -7.18 -3.82 -17.24
N LEU A 75 -6.04 -4.27 -17.78
CA LEU A 75 -5.34 -3.64 -18.90
C LEU A 75 -5.22 -4.58 -20.09
N LEU A 76 -5.16 -4.01 -21.30
CA LEU A 76 -4.96 -4.76 -22.53
C LEU A 76 -3.50 -5.22 -22.68
N LYS A 77 -3.30 -6.51 -22.96
CA LYS A 77 -1.98 -7.12 -23.21
C LYS A 77 -1.27 -6.46 -24.39
N THR A 78 -2.03 -6.04 -25.40
CA THR A 78 -1.53 -5.38 -26.62
C THR A 78 -1.06 -3.94 -26.37
N GLU A 79 -1.67 -3.23 -25.41
CA GLU A 79 -1.30 -1.85 -25.09
C GLU A 79 -0.15 -1.77 -24.07
N TYR A 80 -0.05 -2.76 -23.19
CA TYR A 80 0.97 -2.86 -22.14
C TYR A 80 1.77 -4.17 -22.19
N PRO A 81 2.42 -4.50 -23.33
CA PRO A 81 3.09 -5.79 -23.50
C PRO A 81 4.30 -5.96 -22.57
N GLU A 82 5.02 -4.89 -22.26
CA GLU A 82 6.18 -4.95 -21.36
C GLU A 82 5.76 -5.21 -19.92
N LEU A 83 4.68 -4.58 -19.47
CA LEU A 83 4.13 -4.83 -18.13
C LEU A 83 3.58 -6.24 -18.00
N TYR A 84 2.84 -6.70 -19.02
CA TYR A 84 2.33 -8.07 -19.05
C TYR A 84 3.46 -9.10 -19.02
N ARG A 85 4.60 -8.85 -19.68
CA ARG A 85 5.78 -9.73 -19.60
C ARG A 85 6.31 -9.86 -18.16
N VAL A 86 6.16 -8.83 -17.33
CA VAL A 86 6.65 -8.81 -15.94
C VAL A 86 5.65 -9.46 -14.99
N ILE A 87 4.36 -9.10 -15.06
CA ILE A 87 3.36 -9.55 -14.08
C ILE A 87 2.52 -10.74 -14.56
N GLY A 88 2.38 -10.92 -15.88
CA GLY A 88 1.55 -11.95 -16.49
C GLY A 88 0.11 -11.89 -16.00
N ASP A 89 -0.48 -13.06 -15.80
CA ASP A 89 -1.82 -13.22 -15.24
C ASP A 89 -1.80 -13.40 -13.71
N LEU A 90 -0.70 -13.06 -13.00
CA LEU A 90 -0.51 -13.35 -11.57
C LEU A 90 -1.70 -12.90 -10.70
N TYR A 91 -2.22 -11.69 -10.96
CA TYR A 91 -3.37 -11.13 -10.22
C TYR A 91 -4.73 -11.53 -10.79
N GLY A 92 -4.74 -12.56 -11.63
CA GLY A 92 -5.91 -13.07 -12.31
C GLY A 92 -5.97 -12.60 -13.77
N PRO A 93 -6.33 -13.49 -14.70
CA PRO A 93 -6.66 -13.09 -16.06
C PRO A 93 -7.99 -12.33 -16.09
N ASP A 94 -8.21 -11.53 -17.14
CA ASP A 94 -9.51 -10.91 -17.43
C ASP A 94 -9.89 -11.16 -18.90
N GLY A 95 -10.30 -12.39 -19.19
CA GLY A 95 -10.41 -12.88 -20.56
C GLY A 95 -9.05 -13.10 -21.22
N ASP A 96 -9.05 -13.29 -22.55
CA ASP A 96 -7.85 -13.72 -23.27
C ASP A 96 -6.88 -12.56 -23.54
N ASP A 97 -7.42 -11.35 -23.76
CA ASP A 97 -6.66 -10.17 -24.21
C ASP A 97 -6.28 -9.19 -23.10
N LYS A 98 -6.76 -9.41 -21.87
CA LYS A 98 -6.48 -8.51 -20.73
C LYS A 98 -5.90 -9.25 -19.54
N PHE A 99 -5.20 -8.50 -18.71
CA PHE A 99 -4.62 -8.94 -17.45
C PHE A 99 -4.92 -7.92 -16.36
N LYS A 100 -4.93 -8.34 -15.10
CA LYS A 100 -5.23 -7.46 -13.97
C LYS A 100 -3.96 -6.89 -13.34
N LEU A 101 -4.06 -5.64 -12.93
CA LEU A 101 -3.09 -5.02 -12.04
C LEU A 101 -3.20 -5.61 -10.61
N PRO A 102 -2.16 -5.46 -9.78
CA PRO A 102 -2.28 -5.71 -8.35
C PRO A 102 -3.34 -4.82 -7.72
N ASP A 103 -4.07 -5.33 -6.73
CA ASP A 103 -4.85 -4.52 -5.80
C ASP A 103 -4.16 -4.53 -4.43
N TYR A 104 -3.47 -3.44 -4.09
CA TYR A 104 -2.71 -3.32 -2.84
C TYR A 104 -3.36 -2.40 -1.82
N ARG A 105 -4.60 -1.98 -2.07
CA ARG A 105 -5.32 -1.11 -1.14
C ARG A 105 -5.58 -1.87 0.16
N GLY A 106 -5.22 -1.25 1.28
CA GLY A 106 -5.39 -1.84 2.61
C GLY A 106 -4.39 -2.94 2.98
N TYR A 107 -3.47 -3.31 2.09
CA TYR A 107 -2.44 -4.31 2.39
C TYR A 107 -1.14 -3.68 2.91
N PHE A 108 -0.51 -4.35 3.88
CA PHE A 108 0.90 -4.15 4.18
C PHE A 108 1.74 -5.04 3.28
N LEU A 109 2.60 -4.41 2.47
CA LEU A 109 3.53 -5.15 1.61
C LEU A 109 4.72 -5.63 2.43
N ARG A 110 5.15 -6.86 2.17
CA ARG A 110 6.31 -7.50 2.79
C ARG A 110 7.16 -8.20 1.74
N GLY A 111 8.43 -8.44 2.07
CA GLY A 111 9.32 -9.25 1.24
C GLY A 111 8.87 -10.71 1.18
N VAL A 112 9.15 -11.36 0.05
CA VAL A 112 8.91 -12.80 -0.10
C VAL A 112 9.99 -13.57 0.67
N ASP A 113 9.57 -14.49 1.54
CA ASP A 113 10.48 -15.24 2.41
C ASP A 113 11.19 -16.41 1.70
N LEU A 114 10.49 -17.08 0.77
CA LEU A 114 10.95 -18.28 0.06
C LEU A 114 11.60 -19.31 1.01
N GLU A 115 12.93 -19.46 0.97
CA GLU A 115 13.66 -20.50 1.72
C GLU A 115 14.23 -20.02 3.06
N LYS A 116 14.09 -18.72 3.38
CA LYS A 116 14.65 -18.17 4.63
C LYS A 116 13.89 -18.65 5.88
N SER A 117 12.72 -19.26 5.70
CA SER A 117 11.92 -19.96 6.72
C SER A 117 11.58 -19.09 7.94
N LEU A 118 11.54 -17.76 7.76
CA LEU A 118 11.08 -16.83 8.78
C LEU A 118 9.55 -16.80 8.83
N ASP A 119 8.91 -16.90 7.67
CA ASP A 119 7.45 -16.95 7.53
C ASP A 119 6.97 -18.40 7.59
N LYS A 120 6.50 -18.80 8.77
CA LYS A 120 6.06 -20.18 9.04
C LYS A 120 4.58 -20.39 8.78
N ASP A 121 3.81 -19.32 8.62
CA ASP A 121 2.36 -19.35 8.57
C ASP A 121 1.85 -19.63 7.16
N ASP A 122 0.64 -20.19 7.07
CA ASP A 122 0.00 -20.49 5.79
C ASP A 122 -0.32 -19.20 5.00
N ARG A 123 -0.26 -19.33 3.67
CA ARG A 123 -0.47 -18.22 2.73
C ARG A 123 -1.51 -18.62 1.70
N HIS A 124 -2.30 -17.65 1.28
CA HIS A 124 -3.20 -17.80 0.15
C HIS A 124 -2.44 -17.49 -1.14
N ALA A 125 -2.52 -18.41 -2.09
CA ALA A 125 -1.95 -18.21 -3.41
C ALA A 125 -2.63 -17.02 -4.11
N PRO A 126 -1.92 -16.32 -5.03
CA PRO A 126 -2.55 -15.28 -5.83
C PRO A 126 -3.62 -15.87 -6.77
N GLN A 127 -4.48 -15.00 -7.31
CA GLN A 127 -5.65 -15.42 -8.09
C GLN A 127 -5.29 -16.12 -9.41
N GLY A 128 -4.14 -15.80 -9.99
CA GLY A 128 -3.67 -16.41 -11.23
C GLY A 128 -2.49 -17.36 -11.04
N PRO A 129 -1.86 -17.78 -12.15
CA PRO A 129 -0.79 -18.76 -12.11
C PRO A 129 0.45 -18.19 -11.41
N ALA A 130 0.72 -18.68 -10.20
CA ALA A 130 1.92 -18.36 -9.44
C ALA A 130 3.03 -19.36 -9.74
N VAL A 131 4.27 -18.88 -9.89
CA VAL A 131 5.45 -19.75 -9.94
C VAL A 131 5.63 -20.49 -8.60
N ASN A 132 5.31 -19.82 -7.49
CA ASN A 132 5.30 -20.39 -6.15
C ASN A 132 4.06 -19.85 -5.41
N SER A 133 3.24 -20.73 -4.85
CA SER A 133 2.02 -20.36 -4.13
C SER A 133 2.27 -19.52 -2.88
N ARG A 134 3.46 -19.61 -2.29
CA ARG A 134 3.94 -18.78 -1.15
C ARG A 134 4.86 -17.63 -1.61
N GLY A 135 4.99 -17.45 -2.92
CA GLY A 135 5.88 -16.48 -3.56
C GLY A 135 5.28 -15.08 -3.70
N VAL A 136 5.71 -14.36 -4.75
CA VAL A 136 5.19 -13.04 -5.10
C VAL A 136 3.68 -13.11 -5.35
N GLY A 137 2.93 -12.13 -4.84
CA GLY A 137 1.47 -12.05 -4.97
C GLY A 137 0.69 -12.86 -3.93
N SER A 138 1.34 -13.74 -3.15
CA SER A 138 0.66 -14.48 -2.09
C SER A 138 0.28 -13.58 -0.91
N THR A 139 -0.95 -13.75 -0.41
CA THR A 139 -1.49 -12.97 0.70
C THR A 139 -1.51 -13.77 2.00
N GLN A 140 -1.49 -13.08 3.13
CA GLN A 140 -1.70 -13.65 4.44
C GLN A 140 -2.64 -12.73 5.21
N MET A 141 -3.56 -13.33 5.95
CA MET A 141 -4.49 -12.60 6.81
C MET A 141 -3.77 -12.11 8.07
N ASP A 142 -4.42 -11.23 8.82
CA ASP A 142 -3.96 -10.89 10.15
C ASP A 142 -3.95 -12.14 11.05
N ALA A 143 -2.99 -12.18 11.98
CA ALA A 143 -2.88 -13.23 12.97
C ALA A 143 -2.39 -12.64 14.29
N LEU A 144 -3.00 -13.07 15.39
CA LEU A 144 -2.51 -12.83 16.75
C LEU A 144 -1.93 -14.14 17.28
N ARG A 145 -0.75 -14.07 17.88
CA ARG A 145 -0.17 -15.24 18.54
C ARG A 145 -1.03 -15.62 19.75
N GLU A 146 -1.27 -16.92 19.91
CA GLU A 146 -1.89 -17.45 21.12
C GLU A 146 -1.11 -16.98 22.36
N HIS A 147 -1.84 -16.44 23.34
CA HIS A 147 -1.29 -16.01 24.61
C HIS A 147 -2.31 -16.24 25.73
N VAL A 148 -1.82 -16.33 26.97
CA VAL A 148 -2.63 -16.49 28.17
C VAL A 148 -2.40 -15.31 29.09
N HIS A 149 -3.43 -14.93 29.84
CA HIS A 149 -3.33 -13.94 30.90
C HIS A 149 -3.47 -14.61 32.26
N ASP A 150 -2.53 -14.34 33.15
CA ASP A 150 -2.67 -14.68 34.56
C ASP A 150 -3.44 -13.56 35.26
N LEU A 151 -4.70 -13.81 35.59
CA LEU A 151 -5.52 -12.86 36.35
C LEU A 151 -5.38 -13.14 37.85
N ASN A 152 -4.88 -12.15 38.59
CA ASN A 152 -4.92 -12.16 40.06
C ASN A 152 -6.31 -11.76 40.54
N MET A 153 -7.20 -12.74 40.72
CA MET A 153 -8.47 -12.51 41.38
C MET A 153 -8.28 -12.49 42.90
N ILE A 154 -8.55 -11.35 43.53
CA ILE A 154 -8.67 -11.27 44.99
C ILE A 154 -10.03 -11.88 45.34
N ALA A 155 -10.03 -12.99 46.08
CA ALA A 155 -11.25 -13.51 46.68
C ALA A 155 -11.77 -12.47 47.69
N GLN A 156 -12.85 -11.77 47.35
CA GLN A 156 -13.57 -10.97 48.33
C GLN A 156 -14.31 -11.94 49.26
N PHE A 157 -13.86 -12.00 50.51
CA PHE A 157 -14.56 -12.74 51.54
C PHE A 157 -15.91 -12.06 51.78
N VAL A 158 -17.00 -12.71 51.37
CA VAL A 158 -18.34 -12.37 51.89
C VAL A 158 -18.42 -13.00 53.27
N THR A 159 -18.42 -12.17 54.32
CA THR A 159 -18.73 -12.67 55.67
C THR A 159 -20.19 -13.10 55.68
N PRO A 160 -20.51 -14.39 55.94
CA PRO A 160 -21.90 -14.79 56.12
C PRO A 160 -22.40 -14.14 57.42
N GLN A 161 -23.40 -13.28 57.33
CA GLN A 161 -24.11 -12.79 58.51
C GLN A 161 -25.33 -13.66 58.78
N GLU A 162 -25.18 -14.98 58.96
CA GLU A 162 -26.21 -15.81 59.59
C GLU A 162 -25.60 -16.96 60.41
N ASN A 163 -26.17 -17.18 61.60
CA ASN A 163 -25.91 -18.32 62.47
C ASN A 163 -26.92 -19.42 62.12
N PRO A 164 -26.52 -20.66 61.79
CA PRO A 164 -25.17 -21.25 61.88
C PRO A 164 -24.35 -21.12 60.57
N PRO A 165 -23.01 -21.24 60.63
CA PRO A 165 -22.13 -21.03 59.48
C PRO A 165 -22.29 -22.13 58.42
N VAL A 166 -22.59 -21.73 57.18
CA VAL A 166 -22.55 -22.59 55.99
C VAL A 166 -21.14 -22.52 55.38
N ASN A 167 -20.50 -23.67 55.20
CA ASN A 167 -19.21 -23.79 54.52
C ASN A 167 -19.38 -23.59 53.00
N PHE A 168 -18.95 -22.44 52.47
CA PHE A 168 -18.84 -22.21 51.04
C PHE A 168 -17.43 -22.57 50.55
N GLU A 169 -17.30 -23.64 49.78
CA GLU A 169 -16.07 -23.91 49.03
C GLU A 169 -16.02 -22.95 47.83
N VAL A 170 -15.13 -21.95 47.89
CA VAL A 170 -14.83 -21.11 46.71
C VAL A 170 -13.80 -21.85 45.87
N ALA A 171 -14.27 -22.59 44.86
CA ALA A 171 -13.39 -23.07 43.80
C ALA A 171 -12.84 -21.84 43.05
N ALA A 172 -11.52 -21.65 43.06
CA ALA A 172 -10.87 -20.66 42.21
C ALA A 172 -11.00 -21.10 40.74
N THR A 173 -12.11 -20.72 40.12
CA THR A 173 -12.33 -20.95 38.70
C THR A 173 -11.38 -20.03 37.92
N LYS A 174 -10.46 -20.60 37.15
CA LYS A 174 -9.73 -19.86 36.11
C LYS A 174 -10.74 -19.36 35.09
N SER A 175 -11.23 -18.14 35.27
CA SER A 175 -12.17 -17.53 34.34
C SER A 175 -11.39 -16.84 33.23
N SER A 176 -11.40 -17.42 32.04
CA SER A 176 -10.91 -16.78 30.82
C SER A 176 -11.93 -15.71 30.41
N THR A 177 -11.69 -14.47 30.82
CA THR A 177 -12.46 -13.32 30.32
C THR A 177 -11.74 -12.74 29.10
N GLN A 178 -12.48 -12.50 28.01
CA GLN A 178 -11.99 -11.63 26.94
C GLN A 178 -11.66 -10.26 27.56
N THR A 179 -10.54 -9.66 27.17
CA THR A 179 -10.27 -8.24 27.43
C THR A 179 -11.38 -7.41 26.78
N GLY A 180 -12.43 -7.12 27.54
CA GLY A 180 -13.31 -5.99 27.32
C GLY A 180 -12.61 -4.71 27.76
N ASP A 181 -13.05 -3.59 27.18
CA ASP A 181 -12.45 -2.27 27.36
C ASP A 181 -12.34 -1.89 28.85
N ILE A 182 -11.13 -1.95 29.41
CA ILE A 182 -10.79 -1.28 30.67
C ILE A 182 -9.49 -0.53 30.46
N TYR A 183 -9.57 0.61 29.79
CA TYR A 183 -8.61 1.70 29.98
C TYR A 183 -9.34 3.04 29.89
N GLN A 184 -8.82 4.02 30.62
CA GLN A 184 -9.24 5.41 30.48
C GLN A 184 -9.07 5.82 29.00
N PRO A 185 -10.07 6.50 28.40
CA PRO A 185 -10.18 6.71 26.94
C PRO A 185 -9.02 7.48 26.28
N ASP A 186 -8.07 7.99 27.06
CA ASP A 186 -7.14 9.02 26.58
C ASP A 186 -5.76 8.46 26.16
N GLU A 187 -5.44 7.19 26.49
CA GLU A 187 -4.10 6.63 26.23
C GLU A 187 -4.09 5.34 25.38
N VAL A 188 -5.18 4.58 25.30
CA VAL A 188 -5.22 3.30 24.59
C VAL A 188 -6.06 3.38 23.33
N ARG A 189 -5.41 3.19 22.17
CA ARG A 189 -6.05 3.23 20.85
C ARG A 189 -6.55 1.85 20.46
N VAL A 190 -7.84 1.60 20.66
CA VAL A 190 -8.53 0.39 20.17
C VAL A 190 -9.34 0.71 18.90
N SER A 191 -9.47 -0.27 18.00
CA SER A 191 -10.34 -0.17 16.82
C SER A 191 -11.32 -1.33 16.81
N LYS A 192 -12.56 -1.06 16.40
CA LYS A 192 -13.61 -2.09 16.27
C LYS A 192 -13.35 -3.08 15.14
N ASN A 193 -12.46 -2.73 14.20
CA ASN A 193 -12.32 -3.44 12.93
C ASN A 193 -10.96 -4.11 12.75
N GLU A 194 -9.88 -3.61 13.36
CA GLU A 194 -8.52 -4.10 13.06
C GLU A 194 -7.51 -3.60 14.10
N THR A 195 -6.65 -4.50 14.59
CA THR A 195 -5.44 -4.12 15.35
C THR A 195 -4.37 -3.66 14.37
N ARG A 196 -3.88 -2.42 14.49
CA ARG A 196 -2.90 -1.84 13.56
C ARG A 196 -1.82 -1.03 14.28
N ALA A 197 -0.61 -1.04 13.74
CA ALA A 197 0.40 -0.06 14.12
C ALA A 197 -0.03 1.35 13.67
N VAL A 198 0.57 2.39 14.26
CA VAL A 198 0.40 3.76 13.76
C VAL A 198 0.90 3.81 12.31
N ASN A 199 0.03 4.16 11.38
CA ASN A 199 0.31 4.16 9.95
C ASN A 199 -0.15 5.45 9.26
N ILE A 200 0.38 5.71 8.07
CA ILE A 200 -0.04 6.79 7.17
C ILE A 200 -0.45 6.14 5.85
N ALA A 201 -1.62 6.50 5.32
CA ALA A 201 -2.11 5.99 4.06
C ALA A 201 -1.42 6.69 2.87
N VAL A 202 -1.04 5.90 1.88
CA VAL A 202 -0.37 6.33 0.65
C VAL A 202 -0.88 5.48 -0.52
N ASN A 203 -0.77 6.00 -1.74
CA ASN A 203 -1.12 5.27 -2.95
C ASN A 203 0.04 4.37 -3.39
N TRP A 204 -0.29 3.20 -3.93
CA TRP A 204 0.65 2.34 -4.63
C TRP A 204 0.53 2.59 -6.12
N LEU A 205 1.62 3.00 -6.76
CA LEU A 205 1.68 3.16 -8.20
C LEU A 205 2.57 2.09 -8.82
N ILE A 206 2.16 1.57 -9.97
CA ILE A 206 2.93 0.64 -10.79
C ILE A 206 3.38 1.33 -12.07
N LYS A 207 4.64 1.15 -12.44
CA LYS A 207 5.21 1.66 -13.69
C LYS A 207 4.72 0.84 -14.87
N THR A 208 4.18 1.50 -15.90
CA THR A 208 3.51 0.82 -17.02
C THR A 208 4.26 0.87 -18.35
N LYS A 209 5.11 1.87 -18.58
CA LYS A 209 5.91 2.10 -19.80
C LYS A 209 7.25 2.74 -19.48
#